data_AF-A0A949FTC3-F1
#
_entry.id   AF-A0A949FTC3-F1
#
_cell.length_a   1.000
_cell.length_b   1.000
_cell.length_c   1.000
_cell.angle_alpha   90.00
_cell.angle_beta   90.00
_cell.angle_gamma   90.00
#
_symmetry.space_group_name_H-M   'P 1'
#
loop_
_entity.id
_entity.type
_entity.pdbx_description
1 polymer ?
#
loop_
_entity_poly.entity_id
_entity_poly.type
_entity_poly.pdbx_seq_one_letter_code
_entity_poly.pdbx_strand_id
1 'polypeptide(L)'
;MTPWDAAWHLLNALAAPFWVALLSVGALKLLWRRALAGRASALALLGWAYPAALLAHTGAWAYWGAEGSQWGYAGMVVATALALWFRAFAWPQRR
;
A
#
# COMPACT_ATOMS: atom_id res chain seq x y z
N MET A 1 11.93 1.55 -26.89
CA MET A 1 12.19 1.32 -25.45
C MET A 1 13.33 0.33 -25.34
N THR A 2 14.44 0.77 -24.74
CA THR A 2 15.54 -0.14 -24.42
C THR A 2 15.14 -1.03 -23.23
N PRO A 3 15.78 -2.19 -23.01
CA PRO A 3 15.53 -3.01 -21.82
C PRO A 3 15.71 -2.24 -20.50
N TRP A 4 16.66 -1.29 -20.49
CA TRP A 4 16.91 -0.42 -19.36
C TRP A 4 15.76 0.54 -19.09
N ASP A 5 15.17 1.13 -20.14
CA ASP A 5 14.01 2.01 -20.00
C ASP A 5 12.83 1.25 -19.41
N ALA A 6 12.55 0.04 -19.90
CA ALA A 6 11.47 -0.79 -19.39
C ALA A 6 11.65 -1.15 -17.91
N ALA A 7 12.89 -1.47 -17.51
CA ALA A 7 13.21 -1.72 -16.11
C ALA A 7 12.99 -0.48 -15.24
N TRP A 8 13.40 0.70 -15.73
CA TRP A 8 13.19 1.97 -15.01
C TRP A 8 11.70 2.28 -14.82
N HIS A 9 10.89 2.14 -15.87
CA HIS A 9 9.44 2.33 -15.79
C HIS A 9 8.77 1.37 -14.82
N LEU A 10 9.17 0.09 -14.83
CA LEU A 10 8.66 -0.89 -13.88
C LEU A 10 9.02 -0.52 -12.43
N LEU A 11 10.26 -0.11 -12.18
CA LEU A 11 10.67 0.30 -10.84
C LEU A 11 9.89 1.54 -10.37
N ASN A 12 9.66 2.53 -11.25
CA ASN A 12 8.84 3.70 -10.93
C ASN A 12 7.39 3.32 -10.61
N ALA A 13 6.80 2.42 -11.41
CA ALA A 13 5.45 1.91 -11.22
C ALA A 13 5.26 1.25 -9.84
N LEU A 14 6.29 0.53 -9.37
CA LEU A 14 6.28 -0.17 -8.09
C LEU A 14 6.65 0.74 -6.91
N ALA A 15 7.42 1.80 -7.15
CA ALA A 15 7.88 2.71 -6.11
C ALA A 15 6.71 3.46 -5.45
N ALA A 16 5.77 4.00 -6.22
CA ALA A 16 4.63 4.73 -5.68
C ALA A 16 3.79 3.91 -4.68
N PRO A 17 3.27 2.71 -5.02
CA PRO A 17 2.53 1.88 -4.06
C PRO A 17 3.38 1.45 -2.87
N PHE A 18 4.69 1.20 -3.08
CA PHE A 18 5.59 0.83 -1.99
C PHE A 18 5.72 1.95 -0.95
N TRP A 19 5.99 3.18 -1.40
CA TRP A 19 6.16 4.32 -0.49
C TRP A 19 4.86 4.67 0.23
N VAL A 20 3.71 4.63 -0.44
CA VAL A 20 2.40 4.85 0.19
C VAL A 20 2.15 3.82 1.29
N ALA A 21 2.40 2.54 1.02
CA ALA A 21 2.24 1.48 1.99
C ALA A 21 3.19 1.64 3.19
N LEU A 22 4.48 1.91 2.93
CA LEU A 22 5.49 2.07 3.96
C LEU A 22 5.19 3.25 4.89
N LEU A 23 4.86 4.42 4.34
CA LEU A 23 4.51 5.60 5.11
C LEU A 23 3.23 5.37 5.92
N SER A 24 2.23 4.71 5.34
CA SER A 24 0.98 4.41 6.03
C SER A 24 1.16 3.41 7.18
N VAL A 25 1.99 2.37 6.99
CA VAL A 25 2.37 1.43 8.07
C VAL A 25 3.09 2.18 9.20
N GLY A 26 4.04 3.07 8.85
CA GLY A 26 4.75 3.90 9.80
C GLY A 26 3.80 4.79 10.61
N ALA A 27 2.93 5.53 9.93
CA ALA A 27 1.92 6.39 10.54
C ALA A 27 1.00 5.58 11.47
N LEU A 28 0.48 4.44 11.02
CA LEU A 28 -0.37 3.56 11.81
C LEU A 28 0.35 3.12 13.10
N LYS A 29 1.60 2.66 12.99
CA LYS A 29 2.37 2.21 14.15
C LYS A 29 2.73 3.34 15.11
N LEU A 30 2.97 4.55 14.63
CA LEU A 30 3.29 5.70 15.48
C LEU A 30 2.04 6.20 16.23
N LEU A 31 0.93 6.36 15.51
CA LEU A 31 -0.32 6.90 16.04
C LEU A 31 -1.05 5.89 16.94
N TRP A 32 -1.04 4.60 16.60
CA TRP A 32 -1.69 3.52 17.37
C TRP A 32 -0.71 2.59 18.09
N ARG A 33 0.49 3.07 18.44
CA ARG A 33 1.55 2.25 19.07
C ARG A 33 1.07 1.40 20.26
N ARG A 34 0.19 1.97 21.10
CA ARG A 34 -0.35 1.30 22.29
C ARG A 34 -1.40 0.25 21.92
N ALA A 35 -2.30 0.56 21.00
CA ALA A 35 -3.37 -0.33 20.59
C ALA A 35 -2.86 -1.52 19.76
N LEU A 36 -1.73 -1.34 19.07
CA LEU A 36 -1.09 -2.34 18.20
C LEU A 36 0.07 -3.08 18.87
N ALA A 37 0.37 -2.80 20.14
CA ALA A 37 1.39 -3.51 20.88
C ALA A 37 1.10 -5.02 20.87
N GLY A 38 2.01 -5.81 20.29
CA GLY A 38 1.87 -7.27 20.18
C GLY A 38 0.82 -7.78 19.19
N ARG A 39 0.12 -6.92 18.42
CA ARG A 39 -0.91 -7.37 17.47
C ARG A 39 -0.38 -7.77 16.10
N ALA A 40 0.45 -6.93 15.49
CA ALA A 40 0.97 -7.17 14.15
C ALA A 40 2.37 -6.56 13.98
N SER A 41 3.27 -7.34 13.39
CA SER A 41 4.59 -6.84 13.00
C SER A 41 4.45 -5.83 11.84
N ALA A 42 5.43 -4.92 11.72
CA ALA A 42 5.43 -3.95 10.62
C ALA A 42 5.48 -4.67 9.25
N LEU A 43 6.22 -5.77 9.15
CA LEU A 43 6.29 -6.59 7.94
C LEU A 43 4.94 -7.25 7.61
N ALA A 44 4.21 -7.75 8.60
CA ALA A 44 2.89 -8.32 8.38
C ALA A 44 1.88 -7.26 7.90
N LEU A 45 1.98 -6.02 8.40
CA LEU A 45 1.15 -4.91 7.94
C LEU A 45 1.53 -4.50 6.51
N LEU A 46 2.84 -4.41 6.21
CA LEU A 46 3.32 -4.07 4.87
C LEU A 46 2.92 -5.12 3.83
N GLY A 47 2.94 -6.40 4.19
CA GLY A 47 2.47 -7.49 3.34
C GLY A 47 0.99 -7.45 2.98
N TRP A 48 0.18 -6.65 3.69
CA TRP A 48 -1.22 -6.38 3.33
C TRP A 48 -1.38 -5.03 2.62
N ALA A 49 -0.71 -4.00 3.13
CA ALA A 49 -0.77 -2.64 2.61
C ALA A 49 -0.23 -2.53 1.19
N TYR A 50 0.93 -3.14 0.90
CA TYR A 50 1.57 -3.01 -0.41
C TYR A 50 0.77 -3.68 -1.54
N PRO A 51 0.30 -4.94 -1.40
CA PRO A 51 -0.57 -5.54 -2.43
C PRO A 51 -1.86 -4.74 -2.65
N ALA A 52 -2.48 -4.20 -1.59
CA ALA A 52 -3.67 -3.37 -1.73
C ALA A 52 -3.40 -2.07 -2.51
N ALA A 53 -2.30 -1.38 -2.19
CA ALA A 53 -1.86 -0.19 -2.91
C ALA A 53 -1.54 -0.51 -4.38
N LEU A 54 -0.84 -1.62 -4.64
CA LEU A 54 -0.45 -2.05 -5.97
C LEU A 54 -1.68 -2.38 -6.83
N LEU A 55 -2.66 -3.12 -6.28
CA LEU A 55 -3.91 -3.44 -6.97
C LEU A 55 -4.73 -2.19 -7.29
N ALA A 56 -4.80 -1.23 -6.36
CA ALA A 56 -5.46 0.03 -6.62
C ALA A 56 -4.75 0.85 -7.71
N HIS A 57 -3.42 0.85 -7.72
CA HIS A 57 -2.61 1.56 -8.70
C HIS A 57 -2.78 0.97 -10.11
N THR A 58 -2.62 -0.35 -10.25
CA THR A 58 -2.77 -1.03 -11.54
C THR A 58 -4.23 -1.03 -12.02
N GLY A 59 -5.20 -1.13 -11.10
CA GLY A 59 -6.62 -0.99 -11.41
C GLY A 59 -6.97 0.41 -11.93
N ALA A 60 -6.40 1.46 -11.33
CA ALA A 60 -6.60 2.83 -11.81
C ALA A 60 -6.00 3.04 -13.21
N TRP A 61 -4.83 2.46 -13.48
CA TRP A 61 -4.25 2.50 -14.84
C TRP A 61 -5.11 1.78 -15.86
N ALA A 62 -5.60 0.59 -15.52
CA ALA A 62 -6.47 -0.18 -16.40
C ALA A 62 -7.79 0.55 -16.70
N TYR A 63 -8.33 1.30 -15.74
CA TYR A 63 -9.59 2.02 -15.90
C TYR A 63 -9.44 3.39 -16.60
N TRP A 64 -8.46 4.20 -16.18
CA TRP A 64 -8.29 5.57 -16.68
C TRP A 64 -7.34 5.68 -17.87
N GLY A 65 -6.56 4.63 -18.18
CA GLY A 65 -5.59 4.61 -19.27
C GLY A 65 -4.37 5.52 -19.06
N ALA A 66 -4.26 6.16 -17.90
CA ALA A 66 -3.19 7.12 -17.59
C ALA A 66 -2.55 6.80 -16.24
N GLU A 67 -1.21 6.75 -16.24
CA GLU A 67 -0.40 6.74 -15.03
C GLU A 67 -0.43 8.13 -14.38
N GLY A 68 -0.65 8.18 -13.06
CA GLY A 68 -0.56 9.42 -12.29
C GLY A 68 -1.86 10.21 -12.11
N SER A 69 -3.03 9.62 -12.35
CA SER A 69 -4.31 10.29 -12.05
C SER A 69 -4.49 10.52 -10.54
N GLN A 70 -5.02 11.68 -10.16
CA GLN A 70 -5.31 12.00 -8.74
C GLN A 70 -6.28 10.98 -8.13
N TRP A 71 -7.25 10.50 -8.91
CA TRP A 71 -8.17 9.44 -8.50
C TRP A 71 -7.46 8.11 -8.24
N GLY A 72 -6.45 7.76 -9.04
CA GLY A 72 -5.63 6.58 -8.80
C GLY A 72 -4.87 6.67 -7.49
N TYR A 73 -4.23 7.81 -7.21
CA TYR A 73 -3.55 8.02 -5.94
C TYR A 73 -4.50 8.02 -4.73
N ALA A 74 -5.67 8.66 -4.86
CA ALA A 74 -6.70 8.60 -3.82
C ALA A 74 -7.16 7.15 -3.57
N GLY A 75 -7.39 6.38 -4.64
CA GLY A 75 -7.71 4.95 -4.54
C GLY A 75 -6.63 4.15 -3.82
N MET A 76 -5.35 4.41 -4.09
CA MET A 76 -4.24 3.75 -3.39
C MET A 76 -4.26 4.03 -1.89
N VAL A 77 -4.47 5.29 -1.49
CA VAL A 77 -4.53 5.67 -0.07
C VAL A 77 -5.70 4.97 0.62
N VAL A 78 -6.89 4.99 0.00
CA VAL A 78 -8.09 4.34 0.54
C VAL A 78 -7.90 2.83 0.67
N ALA A 79 -7.41 2.16 -0.39
CA ALA A 79 -7.16 0.72 -0.38
C ALA A 79 -6.13 0.34 0.70
N THR A 80 -5.05 1.12 0.83
CA THR A 80 -4.03 0.94 1.86
C THR A 80 -4.61 1.09 3.26
N ALA A 81 -5.40 2.14 3.50
CA ALA A 81 -6.03 2.40 4.78
C ALA A 81 -7.00 1.28 5.19
N LEU A 82 -7.81 0.77 4.25
CA LEU A 82 -8.72 -0.35 4.48
C LEU A 82 -7.96 -1.65 4.79
N ALA A 83 -6.91 -1.97 4.02
CA ALA A 83 -6.09 -3.16 4.25
C ALA A 83 -5.41 -3.11 5.62
N LEU A 84 -4.87 -1.95 5.99
CA LEU A 84 -4.27 -1.73 7.30
C LEU A 84 -5.28 -1.82 8.43
N TRP A 85 -6.44 -1.16 8.31
CA TRP A 85 -7.50 -1.22 9.30
C TRP A 85 -7.96 -2.66 9.54
N PHE A 86 -8.19 -3.38 8.44
CA PHE A 86 -8.61 -4.77 8.48
C PHE A 86 -7.56 -5.64 9.16
N ARG A 87 -6.30 -5.59 8.72
CA ARG A 87 -5.23 -6.43 9.29
C ARG A 87 -4.89 -6.08 10.73
N ALA A 88 -4.96 -4.81 11.11
CA ALA A 88 -4.54 -4.31 12.41
C ALA A 88 -5.61 -4.44 13.50
N PHE A 89 -6.90 -4.28 13.14
CA PHE A 89 -8.00 -4.19 14.10
C PHE A 89 -9.10 -5.23 13.90
N ALA A 90 -9.48 -5.53 12.66
CA ALA A 90 -10.62 -6.41 12.39
C ALA A 90 -10.22 -7.90 12.29
N TRP A 91 -8.98 -8.20 11.88
CA TRP A 91 -8.52 -9.57 11.69
C TRP A 91 -8.30 -10.27 13.04
N PRO A 92 -8.86 -11.48 13.26
CA PRO A 92 -8.62 -12.25 14.47
C PRO A 92 -7.13 -12.56 14.64
N GLN A 93 -6.49 -11.97 15.65
CA GLN A 93 -5.13 -12.38 16.03
C GLN A 93 -5.25 -13.58 16.95
N ARG A 94 -4.62 -14.71 16.59
CA ARG A 94 -4.43 -15.83 17.52
C ARG A 94 -3.52 -15.33 18.64
N ARG A 95 -4.06 -15.25 19.86
CA ARG A 95 -3.29 -14.95 21.07
C ARG A 95 -2.42 -16.14 21.44
#